data_AF-A0A1M6MEC3-F1
#
_entry.id   AF-A0A1M6MEC3-F1
#
_cell.length_a   1.000
_cell.length_b   1.000
_cell.length_c   1.000
_cell.angle_alpha   90.00
_cell.angle_beta   90.00
_cell.angle_gamma   90.00
#
_symmetry.space_group_name_H-M   'P 1'
#
loop_
_entity.id
_entity.type
_entity.pdbx_description
1 polymer ?
#
loop_
_entity_poly.entity_id
_entity_poly.type
_entity_poly.pdbx_seq_one_letter_code
_entity_poly.pdbx_strand_id
1 'polypeptide(L)' 'MKKWEYKILNLKTKGVSNLILSKEDEERLNKLGKEGWELTTATPTVNGRNICCILKREVVE' A
#
# COMPACT_ATOMS: atom_id res chain seq x y z
N MET A 1 11.49 23.00 5.59
CA MET A 1 11.34 21.80 4.74
C MET A 1 10.29 20.90 5.37
N LYS A 2 9.44 20.24 4.57
CA LYS A 2 8.44 19.29 5.10
C LYS A 2 9.14 18.06 5.67
N LYS A 3 8.62 17.51 6.77
CA LYS A 3 9.04 16.22 7.36
C LYS A 3 8.04 15.14 6.97
N TRP A 4 8.52 13.93 6.72
CA TRP A 4 7.71 12.82 6.24
C TRP A 4 7.89 11.58 7.10
N GLU A 5 6.79 10.91 7.40
CA GLU A 5 6.77 9.56 7.94
C GLU A 5 6.44 8.57 6.82
N TYR A 6 7.14 7.43 6.78
CA TYR A 6 6.96 6.41 5.74
C TYR A 6 6.41 5.11 6.34
N LYS A 7 5.61 4.41 5.54
CA LYS A 7 5.04 3.11 5.89
C LYS A 7 5.17 2.15 4.72
N ILE A 8 5.59 0.92 5.01
CA ILE A 8 5.68 -0.17 4.04
C ILE A 8 4.51 -1.12 4.28
N LEU A 9 3.79 -1.47 3.22
CA LEU A 9 2.65 -2.36 3.23
C LEU A 9 2.85 -3.45 2.19
N ASN A 10 2.88 -4.72 2.61
CA ASN A 10 2.90 -5.86 1.70
C ASN A 10 1.49 -6.42 1.56
N LEU A 11 0.88 -6.24 0.40
CA LEU A 11 -0.43 -6.80 0.06
C LEU A 11 -0.25 -8.15 -0.61
N LYS A 12 -1.09 -9.12 -0.25
CA LYS A 12 -1.01 -10.47 -0.80
C LYS A 12 -2.09 -10.64 -1.85
N THR A 13 -1.68 -10.82 -3.11
CA THR A 13 -2.63 -11.08 -4.19
C THR A 13 -3.24 -12.47 -4.02
N LYS A 14 -4.52 -12.61 -4.36
CA LYS A 14 -5.28 -13.86 -4.32
C LYS A 14 -5.57 -14.32 -5.76
N GLY A 15 -5.85 -15.61 -5.94
CA GLY A 15 -6.14 -16.20 -7.25
C GLY A 15 -5.05 -17.14 -7.77
N VAL A 16 -5.42 -18.07 -8.66
CA VAL A 16 -4.49 -19.08 -9.23
C VAL A 16 -4.01 -18.65 -10.61
N SER A 17 -4.91 -18.18 -11.46
CA SER A 17 -4.61 -17.75 -12.84
C SER A 17 -4.47 -16.24 -12.97
N ASN A 18 -5.29 -15.47 -12.25
CA ASN A 18 -5.23 -14.02 -12.18
C ASN A 18 -4.97 -13.61 -10.73
N LEU A 19 -3.76 -13.09 -10.48
CA LEU A 19 -3.38 -12.55 -9.20
C LEU A 19 -4.02 -11.17 -9.04
N ILE A 20 -5.03 -11.07 -8.18
CA ILE A 20 -5.78 -9.84 -7.93
C ILE A 20 -5.73 -9.46 -6.45
N LEU A 21 -5.82 -8.17 -6.17
CA LEU A 21 -6.07 -7.68 -4.82
C LEU A 21 -7.55 -7.87 -4.47
N SER A 22 -7.82 -8.11 -3.19
CA SER A 22 -9.18 -8.33 -2.70
C SER A 22 -9.82 -7.03 -2.20
N LYS A 23 -11.13 -7.07 -1.98
CA LYS A 23 -11.87 -5.94 -1.39
C LYS A 23 -11.33 -5.54 -0.01
N GLU A 24 -10.82 -6.50 0.77
CA GLU A 24 -10.17 -6.23 2.06
C GLU A 24 -8.90 -5.38 1.90
N ASP A 25 -8.14 -5.60 0.82
CA ASP A 25 -6.93 -4.84 0.51
C ASP A 25 -7.30 -3.40 0.13
N GLU A 26 -8.37 -3.22 -0.65
CA GLU A 26 -8.94 -1.91 -1.00
C GLU A 26 -9.42 -1.15 0.24
N GLU A 27 -10.20 -1.79 1.12
CA GLU A 27 -10.68 -1.19 2.37
C GLU A 27 -9.51 -0.76 3.26
N ARG A 28 -8.44 -1.56 3.32
CA ARG A 28 -7.22 -1.22 4.07
C ARG A 28 -6.50 -0.01 3.49
N LEU A 29 -6.35 0.08 2.17
CA LEU A 29 -5.75 1.25 1.51
C LEU A 29 -6.60 2.51 1.72
N ASN A 30 -7.92 2.39 1.60
CA ASN A 30 -8.83 3.51 1.86
C ASN A 30 -8.75 4.01 3.31
N LYS A 31 -8.61 3.10 4.28
CA LYS A 31 -8.40 3.48 5.68
C LYS A 31 -7.10 4.29 5.84
N LEU A 32 -6.01 3.86 5.22
CA LEU A 32 -4.74 4.59 5.24
C LEU A 32 -4.87 5.99 4.59
N GLY A 33 -5.61 6.10 3.48
CA GLY A 33 -5.91 7.40 2.86
C GLY A 33 -6.65 8.35 3.80
N LYS A 34 -7.64 7.84 4.55
CA LYS A 34 -8.38 8.61 5.57
C LYS A 34 -7.49 9.04 6.75
N GLU A 35 -6.46 8.26 7.07
CA GLU A 35 -5.45 8.58 8.08
C GLU A 35 -4.35 9.55 7.58
N GLY A 36 -4.47 10.04 6.34
CA GLY A 36 -3.52 11.00 5.75
C GLY A 36 -2.31 10.37 5.06
N TRP A 37 -2.31 9.05 4.84
CA TRP A 37 -1.26 8.39 4.07
C TRP A 37 -1.48 8.52 2.57
N GLU A 38 -0.45 8.93 1.85
CA GLU A 38 -0.38 9.01 0.40
C GLU A 38 0.41 7.80 -0.13
N LEU A 39 -0.17 7.04 -1.07
CA LEU A 39 0.53 5.97 -1.77
C LEU A 39 1.53 6.55 -2.76
N THR A 40 2.81 6.23 -2.59
CA THR A 40 3.90 6.75 -3.44
C THR A 40 4.37 5.74 -4.49
N THR A 41 4.29 4.45 -4.18
CA THR A 41 4.76 3.38 -5.05
C THR A 41 4.02 2.10 -4.71
N ALA A 42 3.71 1.29 -5.72
CA ALA A 42 3.22 -0.07 -5.59
C ALA A 42 3.96 -0.94 -6.62
N THR A 43 4.71 -1.94 -6.15
CA THR A 43 5.53 -2.81 -7.02
C THR A 43 5.30 -4.28 -6.68
N PRO A 44 5.08 -5.15 -7.67
CA PRO A 44 5.01 -6.58 -7.43
C PRO A 44 6.38 -7.14 -7.03
N THR A 45 6.40 -8.12 -6.13
CA THR A 45 7.58 -8.97 -5.92
C THR A 45 7.80 -9.90 -7.12
N VAL A 46 8.96 -10.56 -7.20
CA VAL A 46 9.42 -11.36 -8.36
C VAL A 46 8.37 -12.36 -8.91
N ASN A 47 7.50 -12.92 -8.07
CA ASN A 47 6.46 -13.87 -8.48
C ASN A 47 5.03 -13.28 -8.58
N GLY A 48 4.88 -11.97 -8.48
CA GLY A 48 3.59 -11.25 -8.51
C GLY A 48 2.67 -11.49 -7.31
N ARG A 49 3.04 -12.36 -6.36
CA ARG A 49 2.14 -12.78 -5.27
C ARG A 49 2.03 -11.79 -4.11
N ASN A 50 3.00 -10.89 -4.00
CA ASN A 50 2.95 -9.78 -3.08
C ASN A 50 3.15 -8.48 -3.85
N ILE A 51 2.41 -7.44 -3.46
CA ILE A 51 2.61 -6.07 -3.91
C ILE A 51 3.18 -5.28 -2.73
N CYS A 52 4.40 -4.79 -2.87
CA CYS A 52 5.03 -3.89 -1.93
C CYS A 52 4.57 -2.46 -2.23
N CYS A 53 3.85 -1.88 -1.28
CA CYS A 53 3.37 -0.52 -1.31
C CYS A 53 4.19 0.34 -0.34
N ILE A 54 4.67 1.49 -0.81
CA ILE A 54 5.31 2.51 0.03
C ILE A 54 4.35 3.69 0.12
N LEU A 55 4.02 4.08 1.35
CA LEU A 55 3.20 5.24 1.63
C LEU A 55 4.00 6.27 2.42
N LYS A 56 3.64 7.54 2.28
CA LYS A 56 4.17 8.64 3.09
C LYS A 56 3.04 9.46 3.69
N ARG A 57 3.28 10.12 4.82
CA ARG A 57 2.41 11.19 5.34
C ARG A 57 3.25 12.33 5.88
N GLU A 58 2.75 13.56 5.77
CA GLU A 58 3.42 14.73 6.33
C GLU A 58 3.35 14.67 7.87
N VAL A 59 4.47 14.93 8.54
CA VAL A 59 4.50 15.03 10.01
C VAL A 59 4.10 16.46 10.38
N VAL A 60 2.96 16.61 11.05
CA VAL A 60 2.52 17.88 11.65
C VAL A 60 3.02 17.88 13.09
N GLU A 61 3.99 18.75 13.39
CA GLU A 61 4.49 18.99 14.76
C GLU A 61 3.52 19.85 15.58
#